data_AF-A0A973ML28-F1
#
_entry.id   AF-A0A973ML28-F1
#
_cell.length_a   1.000
_cell.length_b   1.000
_cell.length_c   1.000
_cell.angle_alpha   90.00
_cell.angle_beta   90.00
_cell.angle_gamma   90.00
#
_symmetry.space_group_name_H-M   'P 1'
#
loop_
_entity.id
_entity.type
_entity.pdbx_description
1 polymer ?
#
loop_
_entity_poly.entity_id
_entity_poly.type
_entity_poly.pdbx_seq_one_letter_code
_entity_poly.pdbx_strand_id
1 'polypeptide(L)'
;MPGTVGDGTNKPPRTLAEKLSRLREERAPEGGKVPSWEALAKEITEKTGVAISSAYLWELGTGRPGTNVSLNHLKAFSKFFGRRVSYFAEDEVAFEDDAQAQLALLEQLRRLGVRHIRLENVEGDASPETVTDLLGRLQTLDILRDADVREVALQVTRLTAEQRVALGNIARSPSLLDALPRTAGLLEAAAGLTDEQITSATRALGQVDVLEALQDEGVSQIARQCLELLPSSREAVLSMIGQLGRLEAGKA
;
A
#
# COMPACT_ATOMS: atom_id res chain seq x y z
N MET A 1 31.82 45.24 38.19
CA MET A 1 32.04 43.78 38.14
C MET A 1 30.70 43.12 37.85
N PRO A 2 30.48 42.61 36.62
CA PRO A 2 29.30 41.82 36.25
C PRO A 2 29.58 40.31 36.27
N GLY A 3 28.52 39.50 36.42
CA GLY A 3 28.49 38.05 36.20
C GLY A 3 27.36 37.41 37.04
N THR A 4 26.12 37.23 36.55
CA THR A 4 25.58 36.07 35.77
C THR A 4 25.96 34.73 36.39
N VAL A 5 25.08 33.82 36.84
CA VAL A 5 24.09 32.96 36.14
C VAL A 5 23.39 32.19 37.29
N GLY A 6 22.06 32.05 37.42
CA GLY A 6 21.16 31.29 36.54
C GLY A 6 21.18 29.78 36.83
N ASP A 7 20.85 29.32 38.04
CA ASP A 7 20.71 27.88 38.34
C ASP A 7 19.35 27.34 37.86
N GLY A 8 19.27 27.14 36.54
CA GLY A 8 18.16 26.45 35.88
C GLY A 8 18.41 24.95 35.87
N THR A 9 17.77 24.25 36.80
CA THR A 9 17.73 22.78 36.85
C THR A 9 17.01 22.22 35.61
N ASN A 10 17.79 21.91 34.56
CA ASN A 10 17.30 21.25 33.35
C ASN A 10 17.02 19.74 33.62
N LYS A 11 15.99 19.44 34.41
CA LYS A 11 15.39 18.10 34.48
C LYS A 11 14.35 17.98 33.35
N PRO A 12 14.35 16.90 32.56
CA PRO A 12 13.31 16.69 31.55
C PRO A 12 11.93 16.62 32.25
N PRO A 13 10.89 17.25 31.67
CA PRO A 13 9.54 17.25 32.24
C PRO A 13 9.04 15.81 32.38
N ARG A 14 8.62 15.43 33.58
CA ARG A 14 8.25 14.05 33.92
C ARG A 14 6.76 13.81 33.75
N THR A 15 5.93 14.78 34.08
CA THR A 15 4.46 14.65 34.06
C THR A 15 3.85 15.13 32.75
N LEU A 16 2.66 14.65 32.41
CA LEU A 16 1.90 15.12 31.25
C LEU A 16 1.65 16.64 31.31
N ALA A 17 1.38 17.17 32.50
CA ALA A 17 1.16 18.59 32.73
C ALA A 17 2.37 19.45 32.37
N GLU A 18 3.57 19.03 32.81
CA GLU A 18 4.83 19.71 32.50
C GLU A 18 5.14 19.64 31.00
N LYS A 19 4.90 18.50 30.37
CA LYS A 19 5.11 18.30 28.92
C LYS A 19 4.18 19.18 28.08
N LEU A 20 2.89 19.25 28.43
CA LEU A 20 1.91 20.09 27.73
C LEU A 20 2.20 21.59 27.94
N SER A 21 2.54 21.98 29.16
CA SER A 21 2.89 23.37 29.48
C SER A 21 4.12 23.83 28.68
N ARG A 22 5.17 23.00 28.62
CA ARG A 22 6.36 23.27 27.81
C ARG A 22 6.05 23.36 26.31
N LEU A 23 5.28 22.41 25.76
CA LEU A 23 4.93 22.43 24.34
C LEU A 23 4.07 23.66 23.96
N ARG A 24 3.26 24.16 24.89
CA ARG A 24 2.53 25.42 24.71
C ARG A 24 3.47 26.63 24.70
N GLU A 25 4.48 26.65 25.57
CA GLU A 25 5.50 27.71 25.61
C GLU A 25 6.37 27.73 24.36
N GLU A 26 6.77 26.57 23.83
CA GLU A 26 7.53 26.42 22.57
C GLU A 26 6.78 26.99 21.35
N ARG A 27 5.46 27.21 21.47
CA ARG A 27 4.62 27.82 20.41
C ARG A 27 4.42 29.32 20.56
N ALA A 28 5.07 29.98 21.51
CA ALA A 28 5.09 31.43 21.55
C ALA A 28 5.79 31.96 20.28
N PRO A 29 5.14 32.84 19.48
CA PRO A 29 5.83 33.51 18.38
C PRO A 29 6.96 34.39 18.92
N GLU A 30 8.03 34.61 18.16
CA GLU A 30 9.17 35.44 18.60
C GLU A 30 8.68 36.83 19.05
N GLY A 31 8.85 37.13 20.35
CA GLY A 31 8.39 38.38 20.96
C GLY A 31 6.89 38.47 21.28
N GLY A 32 6.12 37.39 21.08
CA GLY A 32 4.68 37.31 21.33
C GLY A 32 4.29 36.60 22.63
N LYS A 33 2.99 36.60 22.94
CA LYS A 33 2.44 35.93 24.12
C LYS A 33 2.25 34.44 23.87
N VAL A 34 2.51 33.62 24.89
CA VAL A 34 2.18 32.19 24.91
C VAL A 34 0.68 32.00 24.62
N PRO A 35 0.28 31.06 23.74
CA PRO A 35 -1.12 30.78 23.46
C PRO A 35 -1.91 30.47 24.72
N SER A 36 -3.15 30.96 24.82
CA SER A 36 -4.05 30.55 25.90
C SER A 36 -4.42 29.06 25.74
N TRP A 37 -4.78 28.41 26.84
CA TRP A 37 -5.27 27.02 26.79
C TRP A 37 -6.52 26.88 25.94
N GLU A 38 -7.36 27.92 25.90
CA GLU A 38 -8.53 27.98 25.04
C GLU A 38 -8.16 28.01 23.54
N ALA A 39 -7.24 28.89 23.16
CA ALA A 39 -6.77 28.98 21.78
C ALA A 39 -6.12 27.66 21.34
N LEU A 40 -5.33 27.06 22.23
CA LEU A 40 -4.66 25.78 21.96
C LEU A 40 -5.65 24.62 21.82
N ALA A 41 -6.67 24.53 22.68
CA ALA A 41 -7.69 23.47 22.62
C ALA A 41 -8.49 23.55 21.31
N LYS A 42 -8.83 24.76 20.88
CA LYS A 42 -9.51 25.02 19.60
C LYS A 42 -8.62 24.58 18.42
N GLU A 43 -7.36 24.97 18.43
CA GLU A 43 -6.43 24.64 17.34
C GLU A 43 -6.16 23.13 17.23
N ILE A 44 -6.04 22.43 18.37
CA ILE A 44 -5.91 20.97 18.39
C ILE A 44 -7.16 20.32 17.81
N THR A 45 -8.35 20.77 18.22
CA THR A 45 -9.62 20.25 17.72
C THR A 45 -9.74 20.43 16.21
N GLU A 46 -9.42 21.63 15.70
CA GLU A 46 -9.48 21.94 14.26
C GLU A 46 -8.50 21.10 13.43
N LYS A 47 -7.26 20.89 13.90
CA LYS A 47 -6.23 20.14 13.14
C LYS A 47 -6.37 18.63 13.25
N THR A 48 -6.92 18.12 14.35
CA THR A 48 -6.95 16.68 14.62
C THR A 48 -8.34 16.07 14.41
N GLY A 49 -9.41 16.87 14.47
CA GLY A 49 -10.79 16.41 14.44
C GLY A 49 -11.28 15.81 15.77
N VAL A 50 -10.44 15.79 16.81
CA VAL A 50 -10.78 15.28 18.14
C VAL A 50 -11.22 16.44 19.03
N ALA A 51 -12.44 16.39 19.54
CA ALA A 51 -12.98 17.44 20.41
C ALA A 51 -12.23 17.50 21.75
N ILE A 52 -11.64 18.68 22.05
CA ILE A 52 -10.94 18.97 23.31
C ILE A 52 -11.49 20.28 23.86
N SER A 53 -12.05 20.25 25.07
CA SER A 53 -12.55 21.47 25.72
C SER A 53 -11.42 22.28 26.36
N SER A 54 -11.59 23.60 26.42
CA SER A 54 -10.61 24.52 27.00
C SER A 54 -10.36 24.25 28.49
N ALA A 55 -11.41 23.91 29.23
CA ALA A 55 -11.32 23.54 30.64
C ALA A 55 -10.53 22.23 30.84
N TYR A 56 -10.81 21.21 30.03
CA TYR A 56 -10.11 19.93 30.09
C TYR A 56 -8.62 20.06 29.78
N LEU A 57 -8.25 20.81 28.74
CA LEU A 57 -6.84 21.03 28.42
C LEU A 57 -6.12 21.84 29.50
N TRP A 58 -6.81 22.78 30.15
CA TRP A 58 -6.26 23.51 31.30
C TRP A 58 -6.05 22.58 32.51
N GLU A 59 -6.98 21.67 32.80
CA GLU A 59 -6.85 20.69 33.89
C GLU A 59 -5.67 19.74 33.66
N LEU A 60 -5.50 19.26 32.42
CA LEU A 60 -4.34 18.47 32.02
C LEU A 60 -3.04 19.27 32.14
N GLY A 61 -3.02 20.51 31.64
CA GLY A 61 -1.85 21.38 31.65
C GLY A 61 -1.43 21.88 33.03
N THR A 62 -2.36 21.93 33.99
CA THR A 62 -2.10 22.31 35.39
C THR A 62 -1.86 21.12 36.31
N GLY A 63 -1.99 19.89 35.80
CA GLY A 63 -1.76 18.67 36.56
C GLY A 63 -2.80 18.45 37.66
N ARG A 64 -4.05 18.85 37.40
CA ARG A 64 -5.14 18.68 38.36
C ARG A 64 -5.32 17.17 38.67
N PRO A 65 -5.19 16.73 39.93
CA PRO A 65 -5.32 15.33 40.30
C PRO A 65 -6.66 14.74 39.86
N GLY A 66 -6.65 13.52 39.30
CA GLY A 66 -7.86 12.82 38.85
C GLY A 66 -8.32 13.14 37.43
N THR A 67 -7.57 13.93 36.66
CA THR A 67 -7.88 14.22 35.26
C THR A 67 -7.35 13.10 34.36
N ASN A 68 -8.21 12.20 33.90
CA ASN A 68 -7.81 11.09 33.03
C ASN A 68 -7.68 11.56 31.55
N VAL A 69 -6.68 11.04 30.85
CA VAL A 69 -6.44 11.31 29.43
C VAL A 69 -6.67 10.06 28.58
N SER A 70 -7.56 10.15 27.60
CA SER A 70 -7.81 9.00 26.72
C SER A 70 -6.70 8.85 25.67
N LEU A 71 -6.49 7.62 25.17
CA LEU A 71 -5.58 7.38 24.06
C LEU A 71 -5.91 8.22 22.81
N ASN A 72 -7.19 8.52 22.56
CA ASN A 72 -7.62 9.37 21.44
C ASN A 72 -7.11 10.81 21.61
N HIS A 73 -7.14 11.35 22.83
CA HIS A 73 -6.56 12.67 23.13
C HIS A 73 -5.03 12.65 23.03
N LEU A 74 -4.36 11.59 23.50
CA LEU A 74 -2.91 11.43 23.34
C LEU A 74 -2.49 11.35 21.86
N LYS A 75 -3.25 10.65 21.02
CA LYS A 75 -3.05 10.60 19.56
C LYS A 75 -3.27 11.98 18.92
N ALA A 76 -4.26 12.73 19.37
CA ALA A 76 -4.49 14.10 18.92
C ALA A 76 -3.30 15.02 19.28
N PHE A 77 -2.79 14.95 20.51
CA PHE A 77 -1.59 15.69 20.92
C PHE A 77 -0.36 15.28 20.10
N SER A 78 -0.15 13.99 19.89
CA SER A 78 0.90 13.45 19.02
C SER A 78 0.87 14.06 17.61
N LYS A 79 -0.31 14.04 16.97
CA LYS A 79 -0.52 14.61 15.63
C LYS A 79 -0.31 16.13 15.61
N PHE A 80 -0.79 16.85 16.62
CA PHE A 80 -0.72 18.31 16.67
C PHE A 80 0.68 18.86 16.99
N PHE A 81 1.40 18.22 17.91
CA PHE A 81 2.74 18.65 18.34
C PHE A 81 3.88 17.97 17.58
N GLY A 82 3.59 16.94 16.77
CA GLY A 82 4.60 16.19 16.03
C GLY A 82 5.56 15.44 16.96
N ARG A 83 5.04 14.84 18.03
CA ARG A 83 5.79 14.03 19.01
C ARG A 83 5.14 12.65 19.08
N ARG A 84 5.90 11.60 19.41
CA ARG A 84 5.35 10.23 19.55
C ARG A 84 4.32 10.19 20.69
N VAL A 85 3.31 9.31 20.60
CA VAL A 85 2.30 9.12 21.67
C VAL A 85 2.94 8.80 23.02
N SER A 86 4.02 8.01 23.02
CA SER A 86 4.82 7.68 24.21
C SER A 86 5.47 8.89 24.89
N TYR A 87 5.60 10.03 24.19
CA TYR A 87 6.03 11.27 24.82
C TYR A 87 5.00 11.75 25.86
N PHE A 88 3.71 11.62 25.55
CA PHE A 88 2.61 12.14 26.38
C PHE A 88 2.11 11.13 27.42
N ALA A 89 2.28 9.84 27.18
CA ALA A 89 1.94 8.83 28.16
C ALA A 89 2.78 9.03 29.45
N GLU A 90 2.10 9.06 30.60
CA GLU A 90 2.69 8.58 31.85
C GLU A 90 2.57 7.05 31.77
N ASP A 91 3.65 6.33 32.12
CA ASP A 91 3.86 4.92 31.75
C ASP A 91 2.71 3.93 32.12
N GLU A 92 1.73 4.32 32.94
CA GLU A 92 0.58 3.50 33.36
C GLU A 92 -0.69 3.66 32.49
N VAL A 93 -1.06 4.86 32.03
CA VAL A 93 -2.37 5.11 31.38
C VAL A 93 -2.43 4.56 29.95
N ALA A 94 -1.31 4.59 29.22
CA ALA A 94 -1.23 3.99 27.89
C ALA A 94 -1.31 2.46 27.91
N PHE A 95 -1.00 1.83 29.05
CA PHE A 95 -1.07 0.39 29.23
C PHE A 95 -2.50 -0.08 29.52
N GLU A 96 -3.27 0.67 30.33
CA GLU A 96 -4.66 0.33 30.67
C GLU A 96 -5.62 0.41 29.47
N ASP A 97 -5.55 1.49 28.68
CA ASP A 97 -6.40 1.65 27.48
C ASP A 97 -6.07 0.60 26.40
N ASP A 98 -4.80 0.23 26.24
CA ASP A 98 -4.37 -0.81 25.29
C ASP A 98 -4.82 -2.21 25.77
N ALA A 99 -4.71 -2.50 27.06
CA ALA A 99 -5.24 -3.74 27.65
C ALA A 99 -6.76 -3.85 27.46
N GLN A 100 -7.49 -2.75 27.59
CA GLN A 100 -8.94 -2.73 27.40
C GLN A 100 -9.35 -2.89 25.93
N ALA A 101 -8.58 -2.30 25.00
CA ALA A 101 -8.76 -2.53 23.56
C ALA A 101 -8.47 -4.00 23.16
N GLN A 102 -7.43 -4.60 23.74
CA GLN A 102 -7.09 -6.01 23.55
C GLN A 102 -8.21 -6.93 24.09
N LEU A 103 -8.76 -6.63 25.27
CA LEU A 103 -9.89 -7.36 25.85
C LEU A 103 -11.16 -7.26 24.97
N ALA A 104 -11.48 -6.07 24.47
CA ALA A 104 -12.63 -5.88 23.57
C ALA A 104 -12.47 -6.66 22.27
N LEU A 105 -11.25 -6.72 21.71
CA LEU A 105 -10.95 -7.52 20.53
C LEU A 105 -11.11 -9.03 20.81
N LEU A 106 -10.62 -9.52 21.95
CA LEU A 106 -10.79 -10.91 22.37
C LEU A 106 -12.27 -11.29 22.51
N GLU A 107 -13.10 -10.41 23.07
CA GLU A 107 -14.55 -10.63 23.16
C GLU A 107 -15.22 -10.69 21.77
N GLN A 108 -14.81 -9.82 20.85
CA GLN A 108 -15.30 -9.83 19.47
C GLN A 108 -14.92 -11.12 18.74
N LEU A 109 -13.66 -11.56 18.85
CA LEU A 109 -13.18 -12.83 18.29
C LEU A 109 -13.93 -14.03 18.89
N ARG A 110 -14.19 -13.99 20.20
CA ARG A 110 -14.99 -15.02 20.90
C ARG A 110 -16.43 -15.06 20.39
N ARG A 111 -17.05 -13.89 20.18
CA ARG A 111 -18.42 -13.75 19.66
C ARG A 111 -18.55 -14.24 18.22
N LEU A 112 -17.53 -14.01 17.40
CA LEU A 112 -17.47 -14.44 16.00
C LEU A 112 -17.13 -15.94 15.83
N GLY A 113 -16.90 -16.68 16.92
CA GLY A 113 -16.70 -18.13 16.85
C GLY A 113 -15.40 -18.55 16.15
N VAL A 114 -14.36 -17.71 16.18
CA VAL A 114 -13.06 -17.89 15.50
C VAL A 114 -12.22 -19.07 16.06
N ARG A 115 -12.86 -20.02 16.76
CA ARG A 115 -12.25 -21.29 17.17
C ARG A 115 -11.92 -22.22 15.99
N HIS A 116 -12.45 -21.93 14.80
CA HIS A 116 -12.27 -22.77 13.60
C HIS A 116 -11.19 -22.30 12.63
N ILE A 117 -10.56 -21.14 12.84
CA ILE A 117 -9.27 -20.89 12.19
C ILE A 117 -8.26 -21.70 13.01
N ARG A 118 -8.16 -23.00 12.72
CA ARG A 118 -7.12 -23.86 13.25
C ARG A 118 -5.80 -23.32 12.73
N LEU A 119 -5.19 -22.43 13.51
CA LEU A 119 -3.81 -22.03 13.36
C LEU A 119 -3.00 -23.28 13.72
N GLU A 120 -2.66 -24.11 12.73
CA GLU A 120 -2.00 -25.41 12.96
C GLU A 120 -0.62 -25.31 13.64
N ASN A 121 -0.15 -24.13 14.07
CA ASN A 121 1.18 -23.93 14.65
C ASN A 121 1.24 -22.96 15.85
N VAL A 122 0.16 -22.73 16.60
CA VAL A 122 0.20 -21.83 17.77
C VAL A 122 -0.11 -22.58 19.06
N GLU A 123 0.86 -23.38 19.49
CA GLU A 123 0.99 -23.81 20.89
C GLU A 123 2.28 -23.20 21.44
N GLY A 124 2.17 -22.06 22.12
CA GLY A 124 3.30 -21.36 22.77
C GLY A 124 3.19 -19.84 22.68
N ASP A 125 3.81 -19.13 23.63
CA ASP A 125 3.87 -17.66 23.72
C ASP A 125 4.01 -17.03 22.33
N ALA A 126 3.07 -16.16 21.97
CA ALA A 126 3.01 -15.57 20.64
C ALA A 126 4.27 -14.74 20.37
N SER A 127 5.22 -15.31 19.62
CA SER A 127 6.40 -14.57 19.20
C SER A 127 5.98 -13.38 18.31
N PRO A 128 6.73 -12.27 18.29
CA PRO A 128 6.47 -11.14 17.42
C PRO A 128 6.37 -11.53 15.93
N GLU A 129 7.09 -12.58 15.50
CA GLU A 129 6.97 -13.11 14.14
C GLU A 129 5.60 -13.76 13.91
N THR A 130 5.09 -14.49 14.89
CA THR A 130 3.78 -15.16 14.83
C THR A 130 2.63 -14.14 14.73
N VAL A 131 2.74 -13.03 15.46
CA VAL A 131 1.77 -11.92 15.38
C VAL A 131 1.83 -11.22 14.02
N THR A 132 3.03 -11.00 13.51
CA THR A 132 3.23 -10.39 12.17
C THR A 132 2.68 -11.29 11.06
N ASP A 133 2.91 -12.59 11.14
CA ASP A 133 2.34 -13.58 10.21
C ASP A 133 0.81 -13.60 10.29
N LEU A 134 0.24 -13.60 11.50
CA LEU A 134 -1.21 -13.56 11.69
C LEU A 134 -1.83 -12.28 11.11
N LEU A 135 -1.21 -11.12 11.33
CA LEU A 135 -1.67 -9.84 10.76
C LEU A 135 -1.57 -9.86 9.22
N GLY A 136 -0.49 -10.43 8.67
CA GLY A 136 -0.35 -10.63 7.24
C GLY A 136 -1.45 -11.53 6.65
N ARG A 137 -1.81 -12.61 7.36
CA ARG A 137 -2.93 -13.49 7.00
C ARG A 137 -4.28 -12.77 7.08
N LEU A 138 -4.53 -11.98 8.12
CA LEU A 138 -5.76 -11.21 8.27
C LEU A 138 -5.91 -10.13 7.20
N GLN A 139 -4.82 -9.44 6.85
CA GLN A 139 -4.81 -8.46 5.76
C GLN A 139 -5.05 -9.14 4.40
N THR A 140 -4.49 -10.33 4.20
CA THR A 140 -4.78 -11.17 3.03
C THR A 140 -6.26 -11.54 2.97
N LEU A 141 -6.90 -11.87 4.11
CA LEU A 141 -8.33 -12.15 4.17
C LEU A 141 -9.21 -10.93 3.85
N ASP A 142 -8.80 -9.71 4.24
CA ASP A 142 -9.52 -8.49 3.88
C ASP A 142 -9.46 -8.21 2.36
N ILE A 143 -8.28 -8.41 1.75
CA ILE A 143 -8.09 -8.31 0.30
C ILE A 143 -8.89 -9.38 -0.45
N LEU A 144 -8.94 -10.61 0.07
CA LEU A 144 -9.73 -11.72 -0.47
C LEU A 144 -11.25 -11.61 -0.17
N ARG A 145 -11.73 -10.54 0.49
CA ARG A 145 -13.18 -10.29 0.59
C ARG A 145 -13.77 -10.00 -0.79
N ASP A 146 -12.99 -9.37 -1.66
CA ASP A 146 -13.36 -9.12 -3.05
C ASP A 146 -13.40 -10.45 -3.85
N ALA A 147 -14.51 -10.67 -4.55
CA ALA A 147 -14.73 -11.92 -5.29
C ALA A 147 -13.79 -12.07 -6.49
N ASP A 148 -13.50 -10.97 -7.18
CA ASP A 148 -12.63 -10.97 -8.35
C ASP A 148 -11.19 -11.21 -7.93
N VAL A 149 -10.77 -10.62 -6.80
CA VAL A 149 -9.45 -10.85 -6.22
C VAL A 149 -9.27 -12.30 -5.78
N ARG A 150 -10.31 -12.96 -5.24
CA ARG A 150 -10.24 -14.40 -4.92
C ARG A 150 -10.06 -15.25 -6.15
N GLU A 151 -10.83 -14.99 -7.21
CA GLU A 151 -10.70 -15.75 -8.45
C GLU A 151 -9.30 -15.60 -9.03
N VAL A 152 -8.76 -14.38 -9.07
CA VAL A 152 -7.38 -14.13 -9.50
C VAL A 152 -6.38 -14.87 -8.63
N ALA A 153 -6.52 -14.82 -7.29
CA ALA A 153 -5.64 -15.52 -6.37
C ALA A 153 -5.66 -17.05 -6.61
N LEU A 154 -6.85 -17.63 -6.83
CA LEU A 154 -6.99 -19.05 -7.17
C LEU A 154 -6.29 -19.39 -8.49
N GLN A 155 -6.41 -18.55 -9.52
CA GLN A 155 -5.68 -18.78 -10.78
C GLN A 155 -4.16 -18.69 -10.58
N VAL A 156 -3.67 -17.74 -9.78
CA VAL A 156 -2.23 -17.58 -9.49
C VAL A 156 -1.65 -18.81 -8.78
N THR A 157 -2.43 -19.51 -7.96
CA THR A 157 -1.97 -20.77 -7.31
C THR A 157 -1.70 -21.90 -8.29
N ARG A 158 -2.29 -21.87 -9.49
CA ARG A 158 -2.11 -22.89 -10.54
C ARG A 158 -0.88 -22.64 -11.42
N LEU A 159 -0.28 -21.45 -11.32
CA LEU A 159 0.87 -21.05 -12.13
C LEU A 159 2.19 -21.61 -11.59
N THR A 160 3.14 -21.86 -12.49
CA THR A 160 4.52 -22.21 -12.12
C THR A 160 5.25 -21.03 -11.50
N ALA A 161 6.39 -21.28 -10.83
CA ALA A 161 7.19 -20.21 -10.23
C ALA A 161 7.62 -19.14 -11.25
N GLU A 162 8.05 -19.58 -12.43
CA GLU A 162 8.46 -18.71 -13.53
C GLU A 162 7.30 -17.85 -14.05
N GLN A 163 6.12 -18.46 -14.25
CA GLN A 163 4.92 -17.75 -14.67
C GLN A 163 4.47 -16.70 -13.64
N ARG A 164 4.59 -16.99 -12.34
CA ARG A 164 4.28 -16.00 -11.28
C ARG A 164 5.23 -14.81 -11.29
N VAL A 165 6.52 -15.05 -11.57
CA VAL A 165 7.51 -13.96 -11.72
C VAL A 165 7.18 -13.10 -12.94
N ALA A 166 6.85 -13.72 -14.08
CA ALA A 166 6.43 -13.01 -15.28
C ALA A 166 5.18 -12.15 -15.04
N LEU A 167 4.14 -12.72 -14.42
CA LEU A 167 2.92 -12.00 -14.03
C LEU A 167 3.24 -10.82 -13.09
N GLY A 168 4.12 -11.03 -12.11
CA GLY A 168 4.56 -9.97 -11.20
C GLY A 168 5.29 -8.82 -11.91
N ASN A 169 6.09 -9.12 -12.94
CA ASN A 169 6.75 -8.10 -13.74
C ASN A 169 5.75 -7.29 -14.58
N ILE A 170 4.74 -7.94 -15.15
CA ILE A 170 3.65 -7.26 -15.88
C ILE A 170 2.86 -6.36 -14.92
N ALA A 171 2.52 -6.87 -13.73
CA ALA A 171 1.73 -6.14 -12.73
C ALA A 171 2.43 -4.90 -12.15
N ARG A 172 3.76 -4.80 -12.27
CA ARG A 172 4.52 -3.61 -11.86
C ARG A 172 4.51 -2.49 -12.91
N SER A 173 4.05 -2.75 -14.13
CA SER A 173 4.02 -1.78 -15.21
C SER A 173 2.60 -1.26 -15.45
N PRO A 174 2.28 0.00 -15.08
CA PRO A 174 0.94 0.55 -15.24
C PRO A 174 0.46 0.57 -16.70
N SER A 175 1.36 0.87 -17.64
CA SER A 175 1.03 0.89 -19.07
C SER A 175 0.67 -0.48 -19.64
N LEU A 176 1.27 -1.56 -19.10
CA LEU A 176 0.91 -2.91 -19.50
C LEU A 176 -0.46 -3.31 -18.91
N LEU A 177 -0.74 -2.92 -17.67
CA LEU A 177 -2.05 -3.15 -17.05
C LEU A 177 -3.18 -2.49 -17.84
N ASP A 178 -2.97 -1.25 -18.31
CA ASP A 178 -3.94 -0.52 -19.14
C ASP A 178 -4.15 -1.17 -20.53
N ALA A 179 -3.13 -1.89 -21.01
CA ALA A 179 -3.17 -2.60 -22.29
C ALA A 179 -3.81 -3.99 -22.20
N LEU A 180 -3.85 -4.63 -21.02
CA LEU A 180 -4.36 -6.00 -20.82
C LEU A 180 -5.73 -6.26 -21.44
N PRO A 181 -6.75 -5.39 -21.28
CA PRO A 181 -8.06 -5.62 -21.90
C PRO A 181 -8.00 -5.70 -23.43
N ARG A 182 -7.06 -4.99 -24.06
CA ARG A 182 -6.87 -4.98 -25.52
C ARG A 182 -6.06 -6.17 -26.01
N THR A 183 -5.26 -6.79 -25.14
CA THR A 183 -4.40 -7.93 -25.49
C THR A 183 -5.00 -9.28 -25.11
N ALA A 184 -6.19 -9.31 -24.49
CA ALA A 184 -6.86 -10.54 -24.06
C ALA A 184 -6.98 -11.59 -25.19
N GLY A 185 -7.39 -11.18 -26.40
CA GLY A 185 -7.47 -12.09 -27.55
C GLY A 185 -6.11 -12.60 -28.03
N LEU A 186 -5.04 -11.82 -27.84
CA LEU A 186 -3.67 -12.23 -28.15
C LEU A 186 -3.17 -13.25 -27.12
N LEU A 187 -3.46 -13.05 -25.84
CA LEU A 187 -3.13 -14.00 -24.78
C LEU A 187 -3.86 -15.34 -24.95
N GLU A 188 -5.13 -15.30 -25.37
CA GLU A 188 -5.90 -16.50 -25.68
C GLU A 188 -5.36 -17.24 -26.91
N ALA A 189 -5.04 -16.51 -27.98
CA ALA A 189 -4.42 -17.09 -29.17
C ALA A 189 -3.03 -17.67 -28.87
N ALA A 190 -2.25 -17.02 -28.00
CA ALA A 190 -0.93 -17.47 -27.61
C ALA A 190 -0.93 -18.79 -26.84
N ALA A 191 -2.02 -19.12 -26.13
CA ALA A 191 -2.14 -20.37 -25.38
C ALA A 191 -2.08 -21.62 -26.26
N GLY A 192 -2.40 -21.50 -27.56
CA GLY A 192 -2.33 -22.60 -28.53
C GLY A 192 -1.04 -22.67 -29.34
N LEU A 193 -0.09 -21.76 -29.13
CA LEU A 193 1.15 -21.70 -29.90
C LEU A 193 2.18 -22.72 -29.40
N THR A 194 2.96 -23.28 -30.32
CA THR A 194 4.14 -24.09 -29.98
C THR A 194 5.33 -23.20 -29.60
N ASP A 195 6.29 -23.76 -28.86
CA ASP A 195 7.52 -23.05 -28.49
C ASP A 195 8.30 -22.52 -29.71
N GLU A 196 8.26 -23.24 -30.82
CA GLU A 196 8.85 -22.80 -32.09
C GLU A 196 8.14 -21.56 -32.66
N GLN A 197 6.80 -21.54 -32.62
CA GLN A 197 6.01 -20.39 -33.06
C GLN A 197 6.26 -19.17 -32.17
N ILE A 198 6.35 -19.36 -30.84
CA ILE A 198 6.66 -18.30 -29.88
C ILE A 198 8.07 -17.76 -30.13
N THR A 199 9.06 -18.64 -30.33
CA THR A 199 10.44 -18.24 -30.62
C THR A 199 10.54 -17.48 -31.94
N SER A 200 9.80 -17.93 -32.97
CA SER A 200 9.73 -17.26 -34.26
C SER A 200 9.12 -15.85 -34.13
N ALA A 201 7.98 -15.74 -33.44
CA ALA A 201 7.32 -14.46 -33.20
C ALA A 201 8.20 -13.49 -32.39
N THR A 202 8.87 -13.98 -31.35
CA THR A 202 9.79 -13.18 -30.52
C THR A 202 10.95 -12.65 -31.36
N ARG A 203 11.51 -13.48 -32.25
CA ARG A 203 12.57 -13.06 -33.17
C ARG A 203 12.08 -11.98 -34.14
N ALA A 204 10.89 -12.15 -34.71
CA ALA A 204 10.30 -11.18 -35.62
C ALA A 204 10.03 -9.83 -34.94
N LEU A 205 9.49 -9.84 -33.70
CA LEU A 205 9.27 -8.63 -32.90
C LEU A 205 10.56 -7.92 -32.48
N GLY A 206 11.71 -8.61 -32.55
CA GLY A 206 13.03 -8.02 -32.35
C GLY A 206 13.62 -7.34 -33.60
N GLN A 207 13.01 -7.50 -34.77
CA GLN A 207 13.46 -6.89 -36.02
C GLN A 207 12.84 -5.49 -36.19
N VAL A 208 13.68 -4.48 -36.41
CA VAL A 208 13.23 -3.08 -36.57
C VAL A 208 12.28 -2.94 -37.77
N ASP A 209 12.61 -3.55 -38.91
CA ASP A 209 11.81 -3.49 -40.13
C ASP A 209 10.39 -4.03 -39.91
N VAL A 210 10.24 -5.06 -39.07
CA VAL A 210 8.92 -5.63 -38.72
C VAL A 210 8.13 -4.65 -37.86
N LEU A 211 8.78 -4.01 -36.89
CA LEU A 211 8.13 -3.02 -36.03
C LEU A 211 7.70 -1.77 -36.82
N GLU A 212 8.49 -1.35 -37.81
CA GLU A 212 8.13 -0.27 -38.74
C GLU A 212 6.95 -0.69 -39.63
N ALA A 213 6.99 -1.90 -40.18
CA ALA A 213 5.89 -2.43 -40.99
C ALA A 213 4.57 -2.56 -40.20
N LEU A 214 4.63 -2.86 -38.89
CA LEU A 214 3.45 -2.89 -38.02
C LEU A 214 2.83 -1.51 -37.77
N GLN A 215 3.58 -0.41 -38.00
CA GLN A 215 3.05 0.95 -37.93
C GLN A 215 2.42 1.40 -39.26
N ASP A 216 2.66 0.67 -40.35
CA ASP A 216 2.06 0.94 -41.64
C ASP A 216 0.61 0.42 -41.68
N GLU A 217 -0.35 1.32 -41.92
CA GLU A 217 -1.77 0.98 -41.95
C GLU A 217 -2.11 0.06 -43.14
N GLY A 218 -1.41 0.19 -44.27
CA GLY A 218 -1.58 -0.67 -45.44
C GLY A 218 -1.15 -2.10 -45.14
N VAL A 219 0.02 -2.28 -44.52
CA VAL A 219 0.51 -3.60 -44.08
C VAL A 219 -0.45 -4.22 -43.07
N SER A 220 -0.92 -3.43 -42.10
CA SER A 220 -1.88 -3.90 -41.09
C SER A 220 -3.22 -4.30 -41.70
N GLN A 221 -3.71 -3.57 -42.71
CA GLN A 221 -4.94 -3.90 -43.42
C GLN A 221 -4.80 -5.20 -44.22
N ILE A 222 -3.68 -5.38 -44.93
CA ILE A 222 -3.37 -6.62 -45.67
C ILE A 222 -3.31 -7.80 -44.70
N ALA A 223 -2.66 -7.63 -43.55
CA ALA A 223 -2.60 -8.68 -42.52
C ALA A 223 -3.99 -9.09 -42.02
N ARG A 224 -4.89 -8.12 -41.76
CA ARG A 224 -6.28 -8.41 -41.39
C ARG A 224 -7.04 -9.15 -42.49
N GLN A 225 -6.91 -8.74 -43.75
CA GLN A 225 -7.52 -9.42 -44.89
C GLN A 225 -7.00 -10.86 -45.05
N CYS A 226 -5.70 -11.07 -44.85
CA CYS A 226 -5.10 -12.40 -44.87
C CYS A 226 -5.68 -13.32 -43.79
N LEU A 227 -6.02 -12.78 -42.61
CA LEU A 227 -6.64 -13.58 -41.53
C LEU A 227 -8.06 -14.05 -41.88
N GLU A 228 -8.80 -13.29 -42.69
CA GLU A 228 -10.13 -13.68 -43.18
C GLU A 228 -10.10 -14.79 -44.24
N LEU A 229 -8.93 -15.05 -44.84
CA LEU A 229 -8.76 -16.10 -45.83
C LEU A 229 -8.78 -17.51 -45.21
N LEU A 230 -9.23 -18.47 -46.01
CA LEU A 230 -9.12 -19.90 -45.70
C LEU A 230 -7.65 -20.31 -45.48
N PRO A 231 -7.36 -21.33 -44.65
CA PRO A 231 -5.98 -21.78 -44.36
C PRO A 231 -5.15 -22.06 -45.62
N SER A 232 -5.72 -22.80 -46.59
CA SER A 232 -5.05 -23.12 -47.86
C SER A 232 -4.75 -21.86 -48.70
N SER A 233 -5.62 -20.86 -48.64
CA SER A 233 -5.42 -19.58 -49.33
C SER A 233 -4.32 -18.75 -48.66
N ARG A 234 -4.20 -18.81 -47.33
CA ARG A 234 -3.10 -18.17 -46.60
C ARG A 234 -1.75 -18.78 -46.95
N GLU A 235 -1.66 -20.11 -47.05
CA GLU A 235 -0.44 -20.80 -47.49
C GLU A 235 -0.04 -20.41 -48.92
N ALA A 236 -1.01 -20.30 -49.83
CA ALA A 236 -0.75 -19.85 -51.19
C ALA A 236 -0.20 -18.41 -51.22
N VAL A 237 -0.81 -17.49 -50.45
CA VAL A 237 -0.34 -16.10 -50.32
C VAL A 237 1.09 -16.05 -49.75
N LEU A 238 1.39 -16.81 -48.70
CA LEU A 238 2.74 -16.89 -48.13
C LEU A 238 3.77 -17.41 -49.16
N SER A 239 3.41 -18.42 -49.93
CA SER A 239 4.27 -18.94 -51.01
C SER A 239 4.53 -17.88 -52.09
N MET A 240 3.49 -17.12 -52.47
CA MET A 240 3.62 -16.02 -53.44
C MET A 240 4.51 -14.89 -52.91
N ILE A 241 4.36 -14.49 -51.65
CA ILE A 241 5.23 -13.49 -51.01
C ILE A 241 6.70 -13.97 -51.04
N GLY A 242 6.93 -15.24 -50.70
CA GLY A 242 8.27 -15.83 -50.76
C GLY A 242 8.86 -15.89 -52.19
N GLN A 243 8.03 -16.12 -53.21
CA GLN A 243 8.46 -16.05 -54.61
C GLN A 243 8.78 -14.62 -55.04
N LEU A 244 7.95 -13.65 -54.64
CA LEU A 244 8.16 -12.23 -54.96
C LEU A 244 9.48 -11.73 -54.38
N GLY A 245 9.76 -12.02 -53.11
CA GLY A 245 11.01 -11.62 -52.46
C GLY A 245 12.26 -12.22 -53.14
N ARG A 246 12.17 -13.47 -53.64
CA ARG A 246 13.27 -14.09 -54.42
C ARG A 246 13.48 -13.40 -55.76
N LEU A 247 12.41 -12.95 -56.43
CA LEU A 247 12.49 -12.23 -57.70
C LEU A 247 13.05 -10.82 -57.54
N GLU A 248 12.74 -10.15 -56.44
CA GLU A 248 13.26 -8.82 -56.12
C GLU A 248 14.74 -8.88 -55.72
N ALA A 249 15.13 -9.86 -54.91
CA ALA A 249 16.53 -10.07 -54.53
C ALA A 249 17.42 -10.53 -55.72
N GLY A 250 16.85 -11.21 -56.71
CA GLY A 250 17.57 -11.62 -57.93
C GLY A 250 17.69 -10.54 -59.01
N LYS A 251 17.04 -9.38 -58.82
CA LYS A 251 17.11 -8.21 -59.73
C LYS A 251 18.01 -7.08 -59.20
N ALA A 252 18.53 -7.21 -57.98
CA ALA A 252 19.43 -6.25 -57.34
C ALA A 252 20.91 -6.55 -57.65
#